data_AF-A0A3M1VFX6-F1
#
_entry.id   AF-A0A3M1VFX6-F1
#
_cell.length_a   1.000
_cell.length_b   1.000
_cell.length_c   1.000
_cell.angle_alpha   90.00
_cell.angle_beta   90.00
_cell.angle_gamma   90.00
#
_symmetry.space_group_name_H-M   'P 1'
#
loop_
_entity.id
_entity.type
_entity.pdbx_description
1 polymer ?
#
loop_
_entity_poly.entity_id
_entity_poly.type
_entity_poly.pdbx_seq_one_letter_code
_entity_poly.pdbx_strand_id
1 'polypeptide(L)'
;MPEWVTQREREFARRYSGVALVGRFSIVDDRGQTKKTGEPERYEILEVSPLPTRNLWLFRARIQYGGGNPVVLPIPLRVLWAGNTPVITLDEQAIPGLGTFSARVMLHGTRYAGTWQHGKTGGHMWGAILPLPSPSESSPEKTSRDD
;
A
#
# COMPACT_ATOMS: atom_id res chain seq x y z
N MET A 1 -20.41 0.28 9.52
CA MET A 1 -19.93 0.83 8.23
C MET A 1 -20.74 2.09 7.94
N PRO A 2 -20.14 3.19 7.45
CA PRO A 2 -20.87 4.39 7.03
C PRO A 2 -21.91 4.09 5.94
N GLU A 3 -22.98 4.88 5.87
CA GLU A 3 -24.09 4.69 4.92
C GLU A 3 -23.67 4.79 3.45
N TRP A 4 -22.60 5.54 3.15
CA TRP A 4 -22.10 5.70 1.79
C TRP A 4 -21.40 4.45 1.23
N VAL A 5 -21.09 3.46 2.07
CA VAL A 5 -20.35 2.26 1.68
C VAL A 5 -21.29 1.32 0.92
N THR A 6 -21.06 1.15 -0.39
CA THR A 6 -21.83 0.19 -1.21
C THR A 6 -21.25 -1.22 -1.12
N GLN A 7 -21.87 -2.18 -1.81
CA GLN A 7 -21.33 -3.55 -1.91
C GLN A 7 -19.92 -3.57 -2.51
N ARG A 8 -19.68 -2.79 -3.57
CA ARG A 8 -18.37 -2.71 -4.23
C ARG A 8 -17.28 -2.24 -3.26
N GLU A 9 -17.57 -1.22 -2.45
CA GLU A 9 -16.66 -0.71 -1.43
C GLU A 9 -16.41 -1.73 -0.30
N ARG A 10 -17.42 -2.52 0.09
CA ARG A 10 -17.24 -3.63 1.03
C ARG A 10 -16.31 -4.70 0.48
N GLU A 11 -16.47 -5.04 -0.80
CA GLU A 11 -15.62 -6.03 -1.48
C GLU A 11 -14.18 -5.54 -1.62
N PHE A 12 -13.98 -4.26 -1.93
CA PHE A 12 -12.67 -3.62 -1.91
C PHE A 12 -11.99 -3.76 -0.55
N ALA A 13 -12.66 -3.36 0.53
CA ALA A 13 -12.11 -3.42 1.88
C ALA A 13 -11.71 -4.85 2.26
N ARG A 14 -12.59 -5.82 1.97
CA ARG A 14 -12.33 -7.24 2.23
C ARG A 14 -11.16 -7.78 1.39
N ARG A 15 -11.13 -7.48 0.09
CA ARG A 15 -10.15 -8.02 -0.85
C ARG A 15 -8.73 -7.55 -0.57
N TYR A 16 -8.57 -6.30 -0.15
CA TYR A 16 -7.25 -5.69 0.06
C TYR A 16 -6.87 -5.56 1.53
N SER A 17 -7.65 -6.17 2.44
CA SER A 17 -7.19 -6.43 3.81
C SER A 17 -6.42 -7.75 3.85
N GLY A 18 -5.37 -7.82 4.67
CA GLY A 18 -4.56 -9.02 4.82
C GLY A 18 -3.73 -9.37 3.58
N VAL A 19 -3.20 -8.36 2.87
CA VAL A 19 -2.39 -8.56 1.65
C VAL A 19 -1.05 -7.83 1.73
N ALA A 20 -0.07 -8.29 0.98
CA ALA A 20 1.18 -7.61 0.69
C ALA A 20 1.19 -7.10 -0.75
N LEU A 21 1.53 -5.83 -0.92
CA LEU A 21 2.01 -5.24 -2.16
C LEU A 21 3.50 -5.58 -2.25
N VAL A 22 3.88 -6.38 -3.25
CA VAL A 22 5.26 -6.81 -3.48
C VAL A 22 5.65 -6.45 -4.89
N GLY A 23 6.62 -5.57 -5.03
CA GLY A 23 6.88 -4.97 -6.31
C GLY A 23 8.16 -4.18 -6.34
N ARG A 24 8.16 -3.20 -7.22
CA ARG A 24 9.32 -2.38 -7.52
C ARG A 24 8.89 -0.95 -7.81
N PHE A 25 9.81 -0.02 -7.59
CA PHE A 25 9.62 1.36 -8.00
C PHE A 25 10.78 1.87 -8.86
N SER A 26 10.51 2.94 -9.60
CA SER A 26 11.50 3.75 -10.29
C SER A 26 11.64 5.11 -9.62
N ILE A 27 12.77 5.76 -9.87
CA ILE A 27 12.99 7.17 -9.58
C ILE A 27 13.15 7.90 -10.90
N VAL A 28 12.33 8.92 -11.09
CA VAL A 28 12.26 9.79 -12.26
C VAL A 28 12.51 11.22 -11.77
N ASP A 29 13.33 11.97 -12.49
CA ASP A 29 13.57 13.39 -12.21
C ASP A 29 12.44 14.30 -12.73
N ASP A 30 12.54 15.59 -12.43
CA ASP A 30 11.57 16.62 -12.85
C ASP A 30 11.51 16.83 -14.37
N ARG A 31 12.42 16.23 -15.15
CA ARG A 31 12.42 16.23 -16.62
C ARG A 31 11.89 14.92 -17.21
N GLY A 32 11.42 13.99 -16.39
CA GLY A 32 10.91 12.70 -16.84
C GLY A 32 12.00 11.66 -17.14
N GLN A 33 13.27 11.91 -16.79
CA GLN A 33 14.34 10.95 -16.99
C GLN A 33 14.41 9.95 -15.84
N THR A 34 14.32 8.66 -16.15
CA THR A 34 14.52 7.57 -15.20
C THR A 34 15.97 7.55 -14.70
N LYS A 35 16.18 7.80 -13.40
CA LYS A 35 17.49 7.69 -12.73
C LYS A 35 17.73 6.30 -12.15
N LYS A 36 16.67 5.68 -11.64
CA LYS A 36 16.70 4.30 -11.11
C LYS A 36 15.44 3.58 -11.52
N THR A 37 15.56 2.28 -11.75
CA THR A 37 14.41 1.44 -12.08
C THR A 37 14.53 0.11 -11.38
N GLY A 38 13.39 -0.39 -10.90
CA GLY A 38 13.34 -1.70 -10.31
C GLY A 38 13.90 -1.76 -8.90
N GLU A 39 13.84 -0.70 -8.10
CA GLU A 39 14.18 -0.81 -6.68
C GLU A 39 13.09 -1.63 -5.98
N PRO A 40 13.41 -2.72 -5.26
CA PRO A 40 12.39 -3.55 -4.64
C PRO A 40 11.66 -2.78 -3.54
N GLU A 41 10.34 -3.00 -3.45
CA GLU A 41 9.52 -2.49 -2.36
C GLU A 41 8.57 -3.57 -1.85
N ARG A 42 8.12 -3.36 -0.61
CA ARG A 42 7.09 -4.19 0.02
C ARG A 42 6.30 -3.35 1.01
N TYR A 43 4.98 -3.40 0.89
CA TYR A 43 4.04 -2.85 1.86
C TYR A 43 3.00 -3.90 2.23
N GLU A 44 2.61 -3.98 3.50
CA GLU A 44 1.56 -4.90 3.91
C GLU A 44 0.33 -4.12 4.37
N ILE A 45 -0.81 -4.41 3.77
CA ILE A 45 -2.10 -3.86 4.17
C ILE A 45 -2.72 -4.86 5.13
N LEU A 46 -2.70 -4.55 6.42
CA LEU A 46 -3.27 -5.42 7.44
C LEU A 46 -4.79 -5.33 7.43
N GLU A 47 -5.30 -4.12 7.27
CA GLU A 47 -6.73 -3.85 7.29
C GLU A 47 -7.05 -2.59 6.48
N VAL A 48 -8.19 -2.61 5.81
CA VAL A 48 -8.82 -1.46 5.16
C VAL A 48 -10.21 -1.27 5.75
N SER A 49 -10.44 -0.12 6.38
CA SER A 49 -11.75 0.21 6.98
C SER A 49 -12.22 1.61 6.55
N PRO A 50 -13.53 1.83 6.37
CA PRO A 50 -14.03 3.13 5.92
C PRO A 50 -14.03 4.15 7.06
N LEU A 51 -13.76 5.41 6.74
CA LEU A 51 -13.90 6.54 7.67
C LEU A 51 -15.24 7.27 7.45
N PRO A 52 -15.68 8.15 8.38
CA PRO A 52 -16.95 8.87 8.22
C PRO A 52 -17.01 9.68 6.91
N THR A 53 -15.89 10.28 6.50
CA THR A 53 -15.77 11.06 5.26
C THR A 53 -15.83 10.16 4.03
N ARG A 54 -16.69 10.50 3.06
CA ARG A 54 -16.86 9.75 1.81
C ARG A 54 -15.52 9.58 1.06
N ASN A 55 -15.31 8.38 0.52
CA ASN A 55 -14.10 7.97 -0.20
C ASN A 55 -12.83 7.94 0.65
N LEU A 56 -12.88 8.25 1.95
CA LEU A 56 -11.74 8.18 2.84
C LEU A 56 -11.74 6.85 3.58
N TRP A 57 -10.59 6.19 3.57
CA TRP A 57 -10.39 4.86 4.12
C TRP A 57 -9.18 4.88 5.04
N LEU A 58 -9.26 4.18 6.16
CA LEU A 58 -8.12 3.94 7.03
C LEU A 58 -7.42 2.66 6.58
N PHE A 59 -6.16 2.80 6.17
CA PHE A 59 -5.27 1.69 5.90
C PHE A 59 -4.39 1.47 7.12
N ARG A 60 -4.52 0.33 7.77
CA ARG A 60 -3.55 -0.10 8.77
C ARG A 60 -2.44 -0.84 8.03
N ALA A 61 -1.35 -0.13 7.75
CA ALA A 61 -0.27 -0.64 6.90
C ALA A 61 0.99 -0.93 7.72
N ARG A 62 1.67 -2.05 7.43
CA ARG A 62 3.02 -2.33 7.90
C ARG A 62 4.01 -1.96 6.80
N ILE A 63 4.95 -1.09 7.14
CA ILE A 63 5.93 -0.56 6.21
C ILE A 63 7.33 -0.65 6.83
N GLN A 64 8.34 -0.85 6.01
CA GLN A 64 9.74 -0.77 6.42
C GLN A 64 10.40 0.40 5.68
N TYR A 65 10.99 1.33 6.43
CA TYR A 65 11.63 2.51 5.85
C TYR A 65 13.11 2.54 6.21
N GLY A 66 13.97 2.84 5.22
CA GLY A 66 15.41 3.10 5.44
C GLY A 66 16.20 1.99 6.13
N GLY A 67 15.77 0.72 6.00
CA GLY A 67 16.41 -0.43 6.66
C GLY A 67 16.09 -0.57 8.16
N GLY A 68 15.23 0.27 8.73
CA GLY A 68 14.77 0.16 10.11
C GLY A 68 13.80 -1.00 10.35
N ASN A 69 13.30 -1.15 11.57
CA ASN A 69 12.29 -2.14 11.90
C ASN A 69 10.95 -1.81 11.21
N PRO A 70 10.17 -2.82 10.78
CA PRO A 70 8.82 -2.59 10.27
C PRO A 70 7.93 -1.92 11.32
N VAL A 71 7.20 -0.88 10.90
CA VAL A 71 6.24 -0.14 11.74
C VAL A 71 4.84 -0.29 11.19
N VAL A 72 3.85 -0.38 12.08
CA VAL A 72 2.43 -0.38 11.70
C VAL A 72 1.86 1.01 11.89
N LEU A 73 1.35 1.61 10.81
CA LEU A 73 0.81 2.96 10.81
C LEU A 73 -0.67 2.98 10.39
N PRO A 74 -1.52 3.78 11.04
CA PRO A 74 -2.84 4.12 10.56
C PRO A 74 -2.75 5.26 9.53
N ILE A 75 -2.98 4.95 8.24
CA ILE A 75 -2.87 5.92 7.15
C ILE A 75 -4.25 6.18 6.54
N PRO A 76 -4.86 7.35 6.79
CA PRO A 76 -6.10 7.72 6.12
C PRO A 76 -5.82 8.07 4.65
N LEU A 77 -6.34 7.30 3.70
CA LEU A 77 -6.11 7.48 2.27
C LEU A 77 -7.43 7.61 1.52
N ARG A 78 -7.44 8.44 0.48
CA ARG A 78 -8.59 8.54 -0.42
C ARG A 78 -8.55 7.38 -1.42
N VAL A 79 -9.71 6.77 -1.68
CA VAL A 79 -9.88 5.76 -2.74
C VAL A 79 -10.92 6.26 -3.72
N LEU A 80 -10.47 6.56 -4.94
CA LEU A 80 -11.31 6.92 -6.07
C LEU A 80 -11.43 5.74 -7.03
N TRP A 81 -12.39 5.78 -7.95
CA TRP A 81 -12.70 4.64 -8.82
C TRP A 81 -12.54 5.01 -10.29
N ALA A 82 -11.75 4.22 -11.01
CA ALA A 82 -11.71 4.21 -12.48
C ALA A 82 -12.57 3.04 -12.96
N GLY A 83 -13.85 3.31 -13.25
CA GLY A 83 -14.84 2.25 -13.45
C GLY A 83 -15.01 1.41 -12.18
N ASN A 84 -14.63 0.12 -12.26
CA ASN A 84 -14.65 -0.82 -11.14
C ASN A 84 -13.27 -1.01 -10.47
N THR A 85 -12.28 -0.22 -10.86
CA THR A 85 -10.91 -0.37 -10.36
C THR A 85 -10.60 0.71 -9.32
N PRO A 86 -10.29 0.34 -8.07
CA PRO A 86 -9.95 1.29 -7.02
C PRO A 86 -8.54 1.89 -7.23
N VAL A 87 -8.44 3.19 -6.99
CA VAL A 87 -7.21 3.99 -7.10
C VAL A 87 -6.98 4.70 -5.78
N ILE A 88 -5.93 4.28 -5.07
CA ILE A 88 -5.42 4.98 -3.89
C ILE A 88 -4.88 6.34 -4.36
N THR A 89 -5.35 7.42 -3.76
CA THR A 89 -5.08 8.80 -4.18
C THR A 89 -4.58 9.61 -2.99
N LEU A 90 -3.39 10.19 -3.14
CA LEU A 90 -2.81 11.14 -2.19
C LEU A 90 -2.54 12.45 -2.92
N ASP A 91 -3.00 13.57 -2.37
CA ASP A 91 -2.78 14.91 -2.92
C ASP A 91 -2.01 15.74 -1.88
N GLU A 92 -0.69 15.83 -2.05
CA GLU A 92 0.22 16.54 -1.13
C GLU A 92 -0.02 16.19 0.33
N GLN A 93 -0.25 14.90 0.59
CA GLN A 93 -0.66 14.43 1.90
C GLN A 93 0.56 14.17 2.78
N ALA A 94 0.60 14.83 3.95
CA ALA A 94 1.58 14.54 4.99
C ALA A 94 1.27 13.21 5.68
N ILE A 95 2.26 12.30 5.70
CA ILE A 95 2.25 11.08 6.50
C ILE A 95 3.21 11.29 7.67
N PRO A 96 2.72 11.26 8.93
CA PRO A 96 3.56 11.48 10.11
C PRO A 96 4.80 10.58 10.12
N GLY A 97 5.97 11.18 10.28
CA GLY A 97 7.25 10.47 10.33
C GLY A 97 7.83 10.04 8.97
N LEU A 98 7.08 10.16 7.87
CA LEU A 98 7.54 9.77 6.53
C LEU A 98 7.68 10.95 5.56
N GLY A 99 6.93 12.03 5.78
CA GLY A 99 6.93 13.22 4.94
C GLY A 99 5.68 13.35 4.08
N THR A 100 5.73 14.23 3.07
CA THR A 100 4.58 14.58 2.24
C THR A 100 4.64 13.87 0.89
N PHE A 101 3.53 13.27 0.47
CA PHE A 101 3.45 12.48 -0.75
C PHE A 101 2.25 12.83 -1.62
N SER A 102 2.45 12.76 -2.93
CA SER A 102 1.37 12.66 -3.91
C SER A 102 1.49 11.33 -4.64
N ALA A 103 0.38 10.62 -4.82
CA ALA A 103 0.39 9.31 -5.47
C ALA A 103 -0.95 8.96 -6.09
N ARG A 104 -0.92 8.11 -7.12
CA ARG A 104 -2.08 7.46 -7.72
C ARG A 104 -1.72 6.01 -7.96
N VAL A 105 -2.27 5.11 -7.15
CA VAL A 105 -1.95 3.68 -7.21
C VAL A 105 -3.22 2.88 -7.46
N MET A 106 -3.32 2.31 -8.65
CA MET A 106 -4.42 1.46 -9.07
C MET A 106 -4.22 0.03 -8.57
N LEU A 107 -5.24 -0.56 -7.97
CA LEU A 107 -5.26 -1.98 -7.58
C LEU A 107 -6.17 -2.74 -8.55
N HIS A 108 -5.61 -3.65 -9.34
CA HIS A 108 -6.34 -4.36 -10.39
C HIS A 108 -6.05 -5.87 -10.36
N GLY A 109 -7.03 -6.64 -9.87
CA GLY A 109 -6.90 -8.09 -9.74
C GLY A 109 -5.85 -8.44 -8.67
N THR A 110 -4.77 -9.10 -9.08
CA THR A 110 -3.63 -9.47 -8.24
C THR A 110 -2.40 -8.59 -8.52
N ARG A 111 -2.59 -7.44 -9.15
CA ARG A 111 -1.53 -6.50 -9.52
C ARG A 111 -1.86 -5.10 -9.05
N TYR A 112 -0.82 -4.30 -8.87
CA TYR A 112 -0.95 -2.87 -8.67
C TYR A 112 0.04 -2.11 -9.55
N ALA A 113 -0.30 -0.87 -9.90
CA ALA A 113 0.60 0.04 -10.59
C ALA A 113 0.22 1.49 -10.31
N GLY A 114 1.19 2.40 -10.34
CA GLY A 114 0.92 3.80 -10.03
C GLY A 114 2.09 4.74 -10.17
N THR A 115 1.84 6.02 -9.86
CA THR A 115 2.85 7.06 -9.71
C THR A 115 3.01 7.44 -8.24
N TRP A 116 4.19 7.92 -7.89
CA TRP A 116 4.49 8.50 -6.58
C TRP A 116 5.35 9.76 -6.75
N GLN A 117 5.24 10.67 -5.80
CA GLN A 117 6.01 11.91 -5.74
C GLN A 117 6.29 12.27 -4.28
N HIS A 118 7.52 12.68 -4.00
CA HIS A 118 7.97 13.24 -2.74
C HIS A 118 8.90 14.43 -3.02
N GLY A 119 8.40 15.66 -2.81
CA GLY A 119 9.13 16.87 -3.17
C GLY A 119 9.40 16.94 -4.68
N LYS A 120 10.68 17.01 -5.07
CA LYS A 120 11.12 17.05 -6.49
C LYS A 120 11.37 15.67 -7.10
N THR A 121 11.32 14.61 -6.30
CA THR A 121 11.59 13.24 -6.74
C THR A 121 10.28 12.50 -6.89
N GLY A 122 10.11 11.77 -8.00
CA GLY A 122 8.95 10.91 -8.18
C GLY A 122 9.29 9.65 -8.95
N GLY A 123 8.27 8.99 -9.45
CA GLY A 123 8.44 7.86 -10.35
C GLY A 123 7.21 6.98 -10.42
N HIS A 124 7.43 5.74 -10.82
CA HIS A 124 6.40 4.73 -10.96
C HIS A 124 6.61 3.61 -9.96
N MET A 125 5.54 2.93 -9.58
CA MET A 125 5.59 1.72 -8.77
C MET A 125 4.65 0.68 -9.36
N TRP A 126 5.03 -0.59 -9.30
CA TRP A 126 4.22 -1.69 -9.82
C TRP A 126 4.62 -3.02 -9.19
N GLY A 127 3.66 -3.95 -9.13
CA GLY A 127 3.94 -5.27 -8.58
C GLY A 127 2.71 -6.15 -8.45
N ALA A 128 2.86 -7.16 -7.61
CA ALA A 128 1.83 -8.14 -7.28
C ALA A 128 1.18 -7.83 -5.93
N ILE A 129 -0.05 -8.31 -5.77
CA ILE A 129 -0.82 -8.30 -4.54
C ILE A 129 -0.94 -9.75 -4.09
N LEU A 130 -0.32 -10.08 -2.96
CA LEU A 130 -0.22 -11.43 -2.44
C LEU A 130 -0.95 -11.52 -1.08
N PRO A 131 -1.65 -12.60 -0.75
CA PRO A 131 -2.17 -12.80 0.61
C PRO A 131 -1.04 -12.79 1.64
N LEU A 132 -1.31 -12.25 2.82
CA LEU A 132 -0.43 -12.46 3.98
C LEU A 132 -0.60 -13.90 4.49
N PRO A 133 0.46 -14.50 5.06
CA PRO A 133 0.36 -15.80 5.73
C PRO A 133 -0.71 -15.75 6.83
N SER A 134 -1.40 -16.86 7.02
CA SER A 134 -2.33 -16.95 8.15
C SER A 134 -1.54 -16.93 9.47
N PRO A 135 -2.07 -16.38 10.58
CA PRO A 135 -1.37 -16.34 11.86
C PRO A 135 -0.86 -17.71 12.37
N SER A 136 -1.41 -18.82 11.86
CA SER A 136 -0.98 -20.18 12.18
C SER A 136 0.29 -20.66 11.45
N GLU A 137 0.78 -19.94 10.43
CA GLU A 137 1.94 -20.33 9.62
C GLU A 137 3.26 -19.68 10.08
N SER A 138 3.22 -18.83 11.11
CA SER A 138 4.39 -18.10 11.62
C SER A 138 4.89 -18.60 12.98
N SER A 139 4.98 -19.91 13.17
CA SER A 139 5.76 -20.48 14.28
C SER A 139 7.13 -20.92 13.74
N PRO A 140 8.25 -20.38 14.24
CA PRO A 140 9.55 -20.93 13.92
C PRO A 140 9.67 -22.32 14.55
N GLU A 141 9.83 -23.33 13.71
CA GLU A 141 10.22 -24.68 14.12
C GLU A 141 11.57 -24.57 14.86
N LYS A 142 11.52 -24.67 16.19
CA LYS A 142 12.73 -24.88 17.00
C LYS A 142 13.24 -26.28 16.65
N THR A 143 14.24 -26.36 15.78
CA THR A 143 15.10 -27.54 15.70
C THR A 143 15.81 -27.68 17.05
N SER A 144 15.28 -28.53 17.92
CA SER A 144 16.10 -29.18 18.95
C SER A 144 17.05 -30.10 18.22
N ARG A 145 18.35 -29.76 18.21
CA ARG A 145 19.38 -30.78 18.08
C ARG A 145 19.60 -31.32 19.49
N ASP A 146 19.27 -32.59 19.63
CA ASP A 146 19.85 -33.45 20.67
C ASP A 146 21.37 -33.40 20.53
N ASP A 147 22.06 -33.15 21.66
CA ASP A 147 23.33 -33.78 22.09
C ASP A 147 23.74 -33.20 23.46
#